data_AF-A0A7H0HB26-F1
#
_entry.id   AF-A0A7H0HB26-F1
#
_cell.length_a   1.000
_cell.length_b   1.000
_cell.length_c   1.000
_cell.angle_alpha   90.00
_cell.angle_beta   90.00
_cell.angle_gamma   90.00
#
_symmetry.space_group_name_H-M   'P 1'
#
loop_
_entity.id
_entity.type
_entity.pdbx_description
1 polymer ?
#
loop_
_entity_poly.entity_id
_entity_poly.type
_entity_poly.pdbx_seq_one_letter_code
_entity_poly.pdbx_strand_id
1 'polypeptide(L)'
;MVIADFHHGVHVTELTEGSNSIRVVSTAIIGMVATASDADAAAFPIDKPVLFTSLAKALRAMADKGSAYALLNGTGESFGAWVPLLQFGVDVAA
;
A
#
# COMPACT_ATOMS: atom_id res chain seq x y z
N MET A 1 -63.34 1.65 -0.32
CA MET A 1 -63.80 2.77 -1.17
C MET A 1 -63.67 4.04 -0.34
N VAL A 2 -62.64 4.89 -0.43
CA VAL A 2 -61.43 5.00 -1.27
C VAL A 2 -60.33 5.55 -0.35
N ILE A 3 -59.12 5.00 -0.41
CA ILE A 3 -57.89 5.73 -0.08
C ILE A 3 -57.17 5.90 -1.43
N ALA A 4 -56.75 7.10 -1.79
CA ALA A 4 -56.19 7.32 -3.13
C ALA A 4 -54.81 6.66 -3.26
N ASP A 5 -54.65 5.74 -4.21
CA ASP A 5 -53.44 4.90 -4.40
C ASP A 5 -52.30 5.56 -5.21
N PHE A 6 -52.42 6.83 -5.59
CA PHE A 6 -51.38 7.52 -6.37
C PHE A 6 -51.23 8.98 -5.93
N HIS A 7 -50.08 9.30 -5.33
CA HIS A 7 -49.64 10.68 -5.14
C HIS A 7 -48.99 11.16 -6.45
N HIS A 8 -49.62 12.10 -7.16
CA HIS A 8 -49.00 12.76 -8.31
C HIS A 8 -47.93 13.74 -7.80
N GLY A 9 -46.67 13.34 -7.92
CA GLY A 9 -45.52 14.11 -7.47
C GLY A 9 -44.29 13.24 -7.32
N VAL A 10 -43.19 13.83 -6.88
CA VAL A 10 -41.97 13.10 -6.53
C VAL A 10 -42.04 12.74 -5.05
N HIS A 11 -41.90 11.44 -4.74
CA HIS A 11 -41.69 10.98 -3.37
C HIS A 11 -40.20 10.74 -3.15
N VAL A 12 -39.63 11.38 -2.11
CA VAL A 12 -38.25 11.16 -1.69
C VAL A 12 -38.27 10.28 -0.45
N THR A 13 -37.75 9.07 -0.57
CA THR A 13 -37.45 8.21 0.58
C THR A 13 -35.93 8.19 0.73
N GLU A 14 -35.41 8.98 1.66
CA GLU A 14 -33.98 9.01 1.95
C GLU A 14 -33.66 7.86 2.92
N LEU A 15 -33.01 6.83 2.39
CA LEU A 15 -32.44 5.75 3.18
C LEU A 15 -31.02 6.15 3.59
N THR A 16 -30.83 6.60 4.83
CA THR A 16 -29.50 6.86 5.42
C THR A 16 -28.88 5.61 6.07
N GLU A 17 -29.53 4.44 5.92
CA GLU A 17 -29.07 3.18 6.49
C GLU A 17 -28.03 2.52 5.58
N GLY A 18 -26.80 2.98 5.75
CA GLY A 18 -25.60 2.35 5.24
C GLY A 18 -24.45 2.83 6.08
N SER A 19 -23.72 1.92 6.74
CA SER A 19 -22.52 2.34 7.45
C SER A 19 -21.50 2.82 6.42
N ASN A 20 -21.35 4.13 6.31
CA ASN A 20 -20.19 4.73 5.66
C ASN A 20 -18.99 4.44 6.58
N SER A 21 -18.41 3.25 6.45
CA SER A 21 -17.26 2.85 7.25
C SER A 21 -16.15 3.89 7.08
N ILE A 22 -15.78 4.55 8.18
CA ILE A 22 -14.61 5.42 8.21
C ILE A 22 -13.40 4.49 8.16
N ARG A 23 -12.74 4.47 7.00
CA ARG A 23 -11.47 3.77 6.82
C ARG A 23 -10.35 4.69 7.27
N VAL A 24 -9.61 4.29 8.29
CA VAL A 24 -8.33 4.94 8.60
C VAL A 24 -7.37 4.56 7.47
N VAL A 25 -7.03 5.54 6.63
CA VAL A 25 -5.98 5.36 5.63
C VAL A 25 -4.63 5.28 6.33
N SER A 26 -3.75 4.38 5.85
CA SER A 26 -2.38 4.37 6.34
C SER A 26 -1.70 5.68 5.95
N THR A 27 -1.34 6.50 6.94
CA THR A 27 -0.54 7.73 6.74
C THR A 27 0.96 7.44 6.73
N ALA A 28 1.38 6.26 7.17
CA ALA A 28 2.77 5.85 7.27
C ALA A 28 3.15 4.93 6.09
N ILE A 29 3.20 5.51 4.87
CA ILE A 29 3.77 4.84 3.70
C ILE A 29 5.20 5.36 3.53
N ILE A 30 6.18 4.47 3.64
CA ILE A 30 7.58 4.85 3.46
C ILE A 30 7.95 4.67 1.98
N GLY A 31 8.37 5.77 1.36
CA GLY A 31 8.96 5.80 0.03
C GLY A 31 10.49 5.76 0.13
N MET A 32 11.14 4.80 -0.54
CA MET A 32 12.61 4.71 -0.50
C MET A 32 13.21 4.38 -1.87
N VAL A 33 14.28 5.12 -2.21
CA VAL A 33 15.15 4.88 -3.37
C VAL A 33 16.47 4.35 -2.84
N ALA A 34 16.90 3.19 -3.33
CA ALA A 34 18.12 2.57 -2.86
C ALA A 34 18.80 1.75 -3.97
N THR A 35 19.99 1.25 -3.69
CA THR A 35 20.75 0.43 -4.63
C THR A 35 21.17 -0.88 -3.97
N ALA A 36 21.09 -1.97 -4.73
CA ALA A 36 21.49 -3.30 -4.31
C ALA A 36 21.84 -4.15 -5.55
N SER A 37 23.10 -4.57 -5.66
CA SER A 37 23.62 -5.39 -6.77
C SER A 37 23.08 -6.82 -6.78
N ASP A 38 22.58 -7.28 -5.65
CA ASP A 38 22.10 -8.63 -5.35
C ASP A 38 20.57 -8.71 -5.24
N ALA A 39 19.87 -7.64 -5.59
CA ALA A 39 18.42 -7.62 -5.64
C ALA A 39 17.90 -8.44 -6.84
N ASP A 40 16.86 -9.24 -6.62
CA ASP A 40 16.15 -9.94 -7.68
C ASP A 40 15.48 -8.91 -8.61
N ALA A 41 15.97 -8.84 -9.85
CA ALA A 41 15.47 -7.92 -10.88
C ALA A 41 13.98 -8.15 -11.22
N ALA A 42 13.43 -9.33 -10.95
CA ALA A 42 11.99 -9.58 -11.12
C ALA A 42 11.17 -8.97 -9.98
N ALA A 43 11.68 -9.02 -8.74
CA ALA A 43 11.07 -8.38 -7.58
C ALA A 43 11.27 -6.85 -7.57
N PHE A 44 12.39 -6.38 -8.11
CA PHE A 44 12.76 -4.97 -8.19
C PHE A 44 13.15 -4.57 -9.62
N PRO A 45 12.17 -4.34 -10.52
CA PRO A 45 12.46 -3.89 -11.86
C PRO A 45 12.97 -2.44 -11.85
N ILE A 46 13.96 -2.15 -12.71
CA ILE A 46 14.49 -0.80 -12.89
C ILE A 46 13.37 0.18 -13.33
N ASP A 47 13.41 1.40 -12.80
CA ASP A 47 12.47 2.50 -13.09
C ASP A 47 10.98 2.19 -12.84
N LYS A 48 10.66 1.10 -12.15
CA LYS A 48 9.28 0.72 -11.82
C LYS A 48 9.08 0.63 -10.31
N PRO A 49 8.25 1.50 -9.72
CA PRO A 49 7.93 1.39 -8.31
C PRO A 49 7.09 0.13 -8.05
N VAL A 50 7.43 -0.59 -6.98
CA VAL A 50 6.72 -1.80 -6.53
C VAL A 50 6.27 -1.59 -5.09
N LEU A 51 5.01 -1.94 -4.83
CA LEU A 51 4.44 -1.91 -3.48
C LEU A 51 4.72 -3.23 -2.78
N PHE A 52 5.36 -3.16 -1.62
CA PHE A 52 5.52 -4.28 -0.70
C PHE A 52 4.68 -4.05 0.55
N THR A 53 3.79 -5.00 0.83
CA THR A 53 2.97 -5.04 2.06
C THR A 53 3.62 -5.85 3.17
N SER A 54 4.76 -6.49 2.89
CA SER A 54 5.53 -7.29 3.84
C SER A 54 7.00 -6.99 3.67
N LEU A 55 7.63 -6.50 4.75
CA LEU A 55 9.05 -6.23 4.82
C LEU A 55 9.88 -7.50 4.58
N ALA A 56 9.48 -8.61 5.20
CA ALA A 56 10.17 -9.89 5.08
C ALA A 56 10.19 -10.40 3.64
N LYS A 57 9.15 -10.13 2.85
CA LYS A 57 9.11 -10.51 1.43
C LYS A 57 10.11 -9.70 0.61
N ALA A 58 10.24 -8.40 0.90
CA ALA A 58 11.22 -7.54 0.25
C ALA A 58 12.66 -7.89 0.67
N LEU A 59 12.91 -8.18 1.95
CA LEU A 59 14.23 -8.63 2.44
C LEU A 59 14.66 -9.96 1.83
N ARG A 60 13.73 -10.90 1.57
CA ARG A 60 14.04 -12.19 0.93
C ARG A 60 14.37 -12.09 -0.55
N ALA A 61 14.03 -10.96 -1.18
CA ALA A 61 14.28 -10.71 -2.60
C ALA A 61 15.65 -10.07 -2.86
N MET A 62 16.47 -9.88 -1.83
CA MET A 62 17.86 -9.45 -1.91
C MET A 62 18.68 -10.16 -0.84
N ALA A 63 20.00 -10.22 -0.96
CA ALA A 63 20.84 -10.63 0.16
C ALA A 63 21.21 -9.39 0.99
N ASP A 64 22.44 -9.27 1.46
CA ASP A 64 22.86 -8.25 2.42
C ASP A 64 23.69 -7.11 1.81
N LYS A 65 23.75 -7.01 0.47
CA LYS A 65 24.61 -6.02 -0.18
C LYS A 65 23.86 -4.72 -0.52
N GLY A 66 24.56 -3.60 -0.33
CA GLY A 66 24.08 -2.28 -0.74
C GLY A 66 23.23 -1.56 0.30
N SER A 67 22.75 -0.37 -0.10
CA SER A 67 22.00 0.54 0.76
C SER A 67 20.56 0.06 1.00
N ALA A 68 19.99 -0.71 0.06
CA ALA A 68 18.61 -1.16 0.13
C ALA A 68 18.36 -2.11 1.31
N TYR A 69 19.23 -3.10 1.53
CA TYR A 69 19.07 -4.05 2.64
C TYR A 69 19.17 -3.37 4.00
N ALA A 70 20.15 -2.49 4.20
CA ALA A 70 20.35 -1.77 5.45
C ALA A 70 19.16 -0.86 5.80
N LEU A 71 18.65 -0.11 4.82
CA LEU A 71 17.46 0.73 4.99
C LEU A 71 16.22 -0.11 5.33
N LEU A 72 16.03 -1.23 4.63
CA LEU A 72 14.88 -2.09 4.82
C LEU A 72 14.92 -2.79 6.19
N ASN A 73 16.08 -3.33 6.59
CA ASN A 73 16.26 -3.97 7.89
C ASN A 73 16.07 -2.96 9.04
N GLY A 74 16.71 -1.78 8.95
CA GLY A 74 16.58 -0.74 9.98
C GLY A 74 15.14 -0.21 10.12
N THR A 75 14.38 -0.17 9.01
CA THR A 75 12.95 0.16 9.04
C THR A 75 12.15 -0.91 9.80
N GLY A 76 12.47 -2.19 9.59
CA GLY A 76 11.84 -3.28 10.34
C GLY A 76 12.10 -3.25 11.84
N GLU A 77 13.34 -2.93 12.21
CA GLU A 77 13.74 -2.80 13.61
C GLU A 77 13.08 -1.58 14.29
N SER A 78 12.92 -0.47 13.56
CA SER A 78 12.39 0.78 14.12
C SER A 78 10.86 0.82 14.20
N PHE A 79 10.16 0.24 13.21
CA PHE A 79 8.72 0.42 13.04
C PHE A 79 7.91 -0.89 13.11
N GLY A 80 8.56 -2.05 13.18
CA GLY A 80 7.88 -3.35 13.26
C GLY A 80 7.16 -3.76 11.95
N ALA A 81 6.34 -4.81 12.03
CA ALA A 81 5.83 -5.55 10.87
C ALA A 81 4.72 -4.87 10.03
N TRP A 82 4.30 -3.64 10.34
CA TRP A 82 3.06 -3.02 9.83
C TRP A 82 3.24 -1.81 8.90
N VAL A 83 4.39 -1.66 8.25
CA VAL A 83 4.63 -0.54 7.32
C VAL A 83 4.50 -1.00 5.86
N PRO A 84 3.51 -0.48 5.09
CA PRO A 84 3.48 -0.66 3.64
C PRO A 84 4.59 0.20 3.02
N LEU A 85 5.46 -0.44 2.25
CA LEU A 85 6.60 0.20 1.60
C LEU A 85 6.31 0.41 0.12
N LEU A 86 6.34 1.66 -0.32
CA LEU A 86 6.36 2.00 -1.73
C LEU A 86 7.82 2.17 -2.14
N GLN A 87 8.43 1.16 -2.77
CA GLN A 87 9.79 1.31 -3.28
C GLN A 87 9.77 2.31 -4.45
N PHE A 88 10.62 3.33 -4.41
CA PHE A 88 10.97 4.16 -5.56
C PHE A 88 12.31 3.68 -6.13
N GLY A 89 12.32 2.65 -6.97
CA GLY A 89 13.53 2.17 -7.64
C GLY A 89 14.55 1.48 -6.72
N VAL A 90 14.88 0.23 -7.02
CA VAL A 90 16.19 -0.33 -6.66
C VAL A 90 17.01 -0.33 -7.93
N ASP A 91 18.14 0.38 -7.93
CA ASP A 91 19.12 0.20 -8.99
C ASP A 91 20.04 -0.98 -8.65
N VAL A 92 20.16 -1.91 -9.59
CA VAL A 92 21.13 -3.00 -9.52
C VAL A 92 22.44 -2.40 -10.02
N ALA A 93 23.24 -1.84 -9.10
CA ALA A 93 24.58 -1.37 -9.44
C ALA A 93 25.36 -2.54 -10.05
N ALA A 94 25.81 -2.36 -11.30
CA ALA A 94 26.59 -3.32 -12.07
C ALA A 94 27.95 -3.66 -11.42
#